data_AF-A0A7I9Z6Q4-F1
#
_entry.id   AF-A0A7I9Z6Q4-F1
#
_cell.length_a   1.000
_cell.length_b   1.000
_cell.length_c   1.000
_cell.angle_alpha   90.00
_cell.angle_beta   90.00
_cell.angle_gamma   90.00
#
_symmetry.space_group_name_H-M   'P 1'
#
loop_
_entity.id
_entity.type
_entity.pdbx_description
1 polymer ?
#
loop_
_entity_poly.entity_id
_entity_poly.type
_entity_poly.pdbx_seq_one_letter_code
_entity_poly.pdbx_strand_id
1 'polypeptide(L)'
;MGFMSPEFPDVDAHTWLSLPRSTRRQIMTRHWVEHGFGSPYAVYLFYVFKIAAYVAGAAAVISLTPGLGDLGHIADWWTQPIVYQKVVVFTLLFEILGLGCGSGPLTARFWPPFGGFLYWLRPNTIRLPAWPDKVPFTRGDNRTVVDVALYLVVLASGVWALLSPGRGGPVTAGGDVGLIDPVLVVPAIVALALLGLRDKTVFLAARGEHYGLTLLVFFFGFTDQIAAFKIIMLALWWGAATSKLNHHFPYVVAVMMSNSPLLRSRAFNWFKRRLYVDPVDDLRPSWIPKVMAHVGGTTAEFGVPLVLVFVADGHRWAWFLIAFMLLFHLNITSTIPMGVPLEWNVFFIFSLFYLFGHYAGVTATGLSSPLLLAILIVALAVVPIVGNFFPQQVSFLPAMRYYAGNWATSTWCLRKGAEDKIEANITKASALAPNQLARLYDPQTAELMIDKLMGWRSMHTHGRALGGLVPRALPDGADEADYLLRDGEIIAGPLIGWNFGEGHLHNEQLLAAVQRRCDFDEGDVRVIVLEAQPIHRQTQAYRIVDAKTGLIEQGYVDVAGMLSRQPWPEPGDDYPVHVTTVHA
;
A
#
# COMPACT_ATOMS: atom_id res chain seq x y z
N MET A 1 5.78 2.01 27.83
CA MET A 1 5.33 0.88 26.99
C MET A 1 6.13 -0.38 27.30
N GLY A 2 5.46 -1.53 27.31
CA GLY A 2 6.10 -2.84 27.46
C GLY A 2 6.73 -3.33 26.14
N PHE A 3 7.53 -4.39 26.24
CA PHE A 3 8.13 -5.04 25.06
C PHE A 3 7.06 -5.72 24.18
N MET A 4 6.11 -6.42 24.81
CA MET A 4 5.00 -7.15 24.17
C MET A 4 3.63 -6.47 24.34
N SER A 5 3.48 -5.61 25.34
CA SER A 5 2.21 -4.97 25.65
C SER A 5 2.04 -3.65 24.89
N PRO A 6 0.93 -3.44 24.17
CA PRO A 6 0.59 -2.16 23.58
C PRO A 6 0.32 -1.08 24.66
N GLU A 7 0.38 0.20 24.28
CA GLU A 7 -0.05 1.32 25.13
C GLU A 7 -1.39 1.85 24.63
N PHE A 8 -2.34 1.95 25.55
CA PHE A 8 -3.72 2.38 25.30
C PHE A 8 -4.08 3.59 26.14
N PRO A 9 -5.13 4.35 25.76
CA PRO A 9 -5.74 5.30 26.67
C PRO A 9 -6.21 4.60 27.96
N ASP A 10 -6.28 5.35 29.05
CA ASP A 10 -6.76 4.88 30.35
C ASP A 10 -8.29 4.72 30.30
N VAL A 11 -8.74 3.54 29.86
CA VAL A 11 -10.14 3.17 29.69
C VAL A 11 -10.36 1.72 30.09
N ASP A 12 -11.59 1.40 30.51
CA ASP A 12 -12.00 0.03 30.78
C ASP A 12 -12.43 -0.67 29.48
N ALA A 13 -11.70 -1.72 29.11
CA ALA A 13 -11.97 -2.50 27.90
C ALA A 13 -13.33 -3.23 27.94
N HIS A 14 -13.86 -3.55 29.12
CA HIS A 14 -15.15 -4.25 29.25
C HIS A 14 -16.35 -3.35 28.94
N THR A 15 -16.27 -2.07 29.31
CA THR A 15 -17.31 -1.08 29.03
C THR A 15 -17.04 -0.28 27.76
N TRP A 16 -15.90 -0.48 27.11
CA TRP A 16 -15.49 0.30 25.93
C TRP A 16 -16.57 0.34 24.84
N LEU A 17 -17.10 -0.82 24.43
CA LEU A 17 -18.09 -0.91 23.35
C LEU A 17 -19.46 -0.32 23.69
N SER A 18 -19.78 -0.08 24.97
CA SER A 18 -21.03 0.59 25.35
C SER A 18 -20.94 2.11 25.23
N LEU A 19 -19.73 2.67 25.09
CA LEU A 19 -19.56 4.10 24.86
C LEU A 19 -20.02 4.50 23.45
N PRO A 20 -20.66 5.68 23.30
CA PRO A 20 -20.99 6.23 22.00
C PRO A 20 -19.75 6.27 21.09
N ARG A 21 -19.95 5.97 19.80
CA ARG A 21 -18.85 5.97 18.81
C ARG A 21 -18.06 7.28 18.82
N SER A 22 -18.75 8.43 18.90
CA SER A 22 -18.08 9.73 18.93
C SER A 22 -17.09 9.84 20.09
N THR A 23 -17.50 9.46 21.30
CA THR A 23 -16.64 9.41 22.49
C THR A 23 -15.44 8.49 22.27
N ARG A 24 -15.68 7.28 21.74
CA ARG A 24 -14.59 6.34 21.43
C ARG A 24 -13.58 6.92 20.43
N ARG A 25 -14.06 7.58 19.36
CA ARG A 25 -13.20 8.25 18.37
C ARG A 25 -12.37 9.34 19.01
N GLN A 26 -12.99 10.22 19.79
CA GLN A 26 -12.30 11.34 20.44
C GLN A 26 -11.17 10.85 21.37
N ILE A 27 -11.44 9.85 22.22
CA ILE A 27 -10.43 9.24 23.09
C ILE A 27 -9.28 8.65 22.25
N MET A 28 -9.60 7.86 21.22
CA MET A 28 -8.59 7.17 20.40
C MET A 28 -7.72 8.14 19.60
N THR A 29 -8.29 9.19 19.04
CA THR A 29 -7.54 10.17 18.23
C THR A 29 -6.71 11.09 19.10
N ARG A 30 -7.22 11.53 20.27
CA ARG A 30 -6.40 12.28 21.25
C ARG A 30 -5.23 11.46 21.76
N HIS A 31 -5.46 10.17 22.08
CA HIS A 31 -4.37 9.27 22.45
C HIS A 31 -3.33 9.14 21.32
N TRP A 32 -3.76 9.17 20.06
CA TRP A 32 -2.85 9.03 18.91
C TRP A 32 -1.84 10.16 18.82
N VAL A 33 -2.26 11.40 19.12
CA VAL A 33 -1.38 12.57 19.06
C VAL A 33 -0.04 12.29 19.72
N GLU A 34 -0.06 11.66 20.89
CA GLU A 34 1.14 11.40 21.68
C GLU A 34 1.70 9.98 21.55
N HIS A 35 0.88 8.98 21.27
CA HIS A 35 1.32 7.58 21.34
C HIS A 35 1.33 6.87 19.97
N GLY A 36 0.84 7.54 18.92
CA GLY A 36 0.58 6.90 17.64
C GLY A 36 -0.40 5.74 17.80
N PHE A 37 -0.12 4.63 17.12
CA PHE A 37 -0.85 3.38 17.28
C PHE A 37 -0.67 2.75 18.68
N GLY A 38 0.42 3.06 19.40
CA GLY A 38 0.73 2.42 20.67
C GLY A 38 1.34 1.02 20.53
N SER A 39 1.94 0.70 19.37
CA SER A 39 2.47 -0.64 19.08
C SER A 39 3.58 -1.07 20.05
N PRO A 40 3.63 -2.35 20.48
CA PRO A 40 4.74 -2.90 21.26
C PRO A 40 6.09 -2.79 20.54
N TYR A 41 7.21 -2.82 21.28
CA TYR A 41 8.55 -2.83 20.66
C TYR A 41 8.80 -4.04 19.75
N ALA A 42 8.22 -5.20 20.10
CA ALA A 42 8.31 -6.41 19.28
C ALA A 42 7.80 -6.20 17.84
N VAL A 43 6.80 -5.35 17.63
CA VAL A 43 6.28 -5.03 16.28
C VAL A 43 7.34 -4.32 15.45
N TYR A 44 8.05 -3.35 16.00
CA TYR A 44 9.10 -2.64 15.27
C TYR A 44 10.31 -3.54 14.97
N LEU A 45 10.67 -4.42 15.91
CA LEU A 45 11.73 -5.42 15.69
C LEU A 45 11.38 -6.39 14.57
N PHE A 46 10.12 -6.79 14.44
CA PHE A 46 9.66 -7.60 13.31
C PHE A 46 9.99 -6.91 11.98
N TYR A 47 9.70 -5.61 11.83
CA TYR A 47 10.00 -4.88 10.59
C TYR A 47 11.50 -4.68 10.34
N VAL A 48 12.30 -4.48 11.39
CA VAL A 48 13.77 -4.42 11.27
C VAL A 48 14.32 -5.77 10.79
N PHE A 49 13.88 -6.88 11.41
CA PHE A 49 14.29 -8.22 11.00
C PHE A 49 13.85 -8.53 9.57
N LYS A 50 12.63 -8.13 9.20
CA LYS A 50 12.08 -8.30 7.86
C LYS A 50 12.92 -7.59 6.80
N ILE A 51 13.32 -6.34 7.04
CA ILE A 51 14.24 -5.60 6.16
C ILE A 51 15.60 -6.32 6.07
N ALA A 52 16.15 -6.74 7.21
CA ALA A 52 17.43 -7.46 7.24
C ALA A 52 17.34 -8.79 6.45
N ALA A 53 16.26 -9.54 6.59
CA ALA A 53 15.99 -10.77 5.86
C ALA A 53 15.83 -10.53 4.35
N TYR A 54 15.19 -9.43 3.95
CA TYR A 54 15.11 -9.02 2.54
C TYR A 54 16.50 -8.74 1.96
N VAL A 55 17.33 -7.93 2.64
CA VAL A 55 18.69 -7.60 2.17
C VAL A 55 19.60 -8.83 2.14
N ALA A 56 19.64 -9.58 3.24
CA ALA A 56 20.47 -10.78 3.35
C ALA A 56 20.03 -11.87 2.37
N GLY A 57 18.71 -12.06 2.21
CA GLY A 57 18.15 -13.00 1.25
C GLY A 57 18.49 -12.64 -0.20
N ALA A 58 18.37 -11.36 -0.57
CA ALA A 58 18.77 -10.89 -1.90
C ALA A 58 20.25 -11.14 -2.14
N ALA A 59 21.11 -10.72 -1.20
CA ALA A 59 22.55 -10.92 -1.32
C ALA A 59 22.92 -12.40 -1.44
N ALA A 60 22.36 -13.26 -0.58
CA ALA A 60 22.64 -14.69 -0.56
C ALA A 60 22.20 -15.39 -1.84
N VAL A 61 21.02 -15.07 -2.38
CA VAL A 61 20.54 -15.68 -3.63
C VAL A 61 21.35 -15.18 -4.83
N ILE A 62 21.69 -13.89 -4.88
CA ILE A 62 22.43 -13.30 -6.01
C ILE A 62 23.88 -13.80 -6.04
N SER A 63 24.52 -13.97 -4.89
CA SER A 63 25.90 -14.52 -4.81
C SER A 63 26.01 -15.96 -5.33
N LEU A 64 24.89 -16.69 -5.46
CA LEU A 64 24.88 -18.02 -6.10
C LEU A 64 25.05 -17.96 -7.62
N THR A 65 25.05 -16.77 -8.22
CA THR A 65 25.24 -16.60 -9.66
C THR A 65 26.67 -17.02 -10.04
N PRO A 66 26.83 -18.01 -10.95
CA PRO A 66 28.15 -18.44 -11.38
C PRO A 66 29.00 -17.27 -11.92
N GLY A 67 30.23 -17.14 -11.42
CA GLY A 67 31.18 -16.10 -11.83
C GLY A 67 31.10 -14.78 -11.07
N LEU A 68 30.13 -14.61 -10.16
CA LEU A 68 29.91 -13.33 -9.45
C LEU A 68 30.77 -13.19 -8.18
N GLY A 69 31.00 -14.28 -7.44
CA GLY A 69 31.76 -14.31 -6.18
C GLY A 69 30.88 -14.59 -4.95
N ASP A 70 31.50 -14.76 -3.79
CA ASP A 70 30.80 -15.08 -2.54
C ASP A 70 30.36 -13.82 -1.75
N LEU A 71 29.66 -14.02 -0.63
CA LEU A 71 29.19 -12.93 0.25
C LEU A 71 30.33 -12.16 0.95
N GLY A 72 31.53 -12.72 1.05
CA GLY A 72 32.70 -12.04 1.62
C GLY A 72 33.24 -10.94 0.70
N HIS A 73 32.93 -11.02 -0.60
CA HIS A 73 33.47 -10.15 -1.65
C HIS A 73 32.37 -9.29 -2.31
N ILE A 74 31.31 -8.93 -1.57
CA ILE A 74 30.18 -8.13 -2.09
C ILE A 74 30.65 -6.87 -2.80
N ALA A 75 31.68 -6.19 -2.28
CA ALA A 75 32.24 -4.97 -2.85
C ALA A 75 32.69 -5.14 -4.32
N ASP A 76 33.09 -6.35 -4.70
CA ASP A 76 33.61 -6.66 -6.03
C ASP A 76 32.49 -6.94 -7.05
N TRP A 77 31.32 -7.35 -6.57
CA TRP A 77 30.28 -7.88 -7.45
C TRP A 77 28.94 -7.17 -7.43
N TRP A 78 28.61 -6.39 -6.40
CA TRP A 78 27.29 -5.75 -6.27
C TRP A 78 26.92 -4.82 -7.43
N THR A 79 27.93 -4.37 -8.18
CA THR A 79 27.80 -3.52 -9.36
C THR A 79 27.71 -4.29 -10.67
N GLN A 80 27.87 -5.62 -10.67
CA GLN A 80 27.82 -6.41 -11.90
C GLN A 80 26.47 -6.25 -12.62
N PRO A 81 26.42 -6.22 -13.96
CA PRO A 81 25.21 -5.95 -14.74
C PRO A 81 23.99 -6.82 -14.38
N ILE A 82 24.22 -8.12 -14.19
CA ILE A 82 23.15 -9.09 -13.85
C ILE A 82 22.52 -8.85 -12.47
N VAL A 83 23.23 -8.18 -11.55
CA VAL A 83 22.77 -8.00 -10.16
C VAL A 83 21.48 -7.21 -10.13
N TYR A 84 21.38 -6.11 -10.87
CA TYR A 84 20.15 -5.30 -10.87
C TYR A 84 18.95 -6.10 -11.37
N GLN A 85 19.13 -6.90 -12.42
CA GLN A 85 18.08 -7.77 -12.95
C GLN A 85 17.64 -8.81 -11.91
N LYS A 86 18.59 -9.44 -11.20
CA LYS A 86 18.26 -10.41 -10.15
C LYS A 86 17.64 -9.75 -8.91
N VAL A 87 18.06 -8.55 -8.52
CA VAL A 87 17.40 -7.80 -7.44
C VAL A 87 15.94 -7.55 -7.81
N VAL A 88 15.65 -7.10 -9.03
CA VAL A 88 14.27 -6.87 -9.51
C VAL A 88 13.42 -8.15 -9.42
N VAL A 89 13.94 -9.28 -9.91
CA VAL A 89 13.21 -10.57 -9.85
C VAL A 89 13.02 -11.02 -8.41
N PHE A 90 14.05 -10.87 -7.55
CA PHE A 90 13.97 -11.19 -6.14
C PHE A 90 12.91 -10.36 -5.42
N THR A 91 12.88 -9.05 -5.66
CA THR A 91 11.89 -8.16 -5.04
C THR A 91 10.48 -8.50 -5.51
N LEU A 92 10.27 -8.78 -6.81
CA LEU A 92 8.97 -9.23 -7.31
C LEU A 92 8.49 -10.50 -6.58
N LEU A 93 9.36 -11.50 -6.42
CA LEU A 93 9.02 -12.72 -5.69
C LEU A 93 8.73 -12.43 -4.20
N PHE A 94 9.54 -11.60 -3.56
CA PHE A 94 9.34 -11.23 -2.16
C PHE A 94 7.98 -10.56 -1.93
N GLU A 95 7.60 -9.65 -2.84
CA GLU A 95 6.31 -8.96 -2.82
C GLU A 95 5.15 -9.92 -3.08
N ILE A 96 5.21 -10.71 -4.16
CA ILE A 96 4.12 -11.60 -4.57
C ILE A 96 3.98 -12.85 -3.68
N LEU A 97 4.97 -13.18 -2.87
CA LEU A 97 4.82 -14.16 -1.79
C LEU A 97 4.04 -13.57 -0.60
N GLY A 98 3.80 -12.25 -0.56
CA GLY A 98 3.21 -11.57 0.58
C GLY A 98 4.19 -11.38 1.74
N LEU A 99 5.49 -11.44 1.46
CA LEU A 99 6.54 -11.11 2.41
C LEU A 99 6.80 -9.61 2.43
N GLY A 100 6.65 -8.90 1.30
CA GLY A 100 6.85 -7.45 1.17
C GLY A 100 5.69 -6.62 1.73
N CYS A 101 5.13 -5.76 0.89
CA CYS A 101 4.01 -4.88 1.18
C CYS A 101 2.80 -5.66 1.71
N GLY A 102 2.10 -5.10 2.69
CA GLY A 102 0.93 -5.78 3.25
C GLY A 102 1.29 -7.00 4.11
N SER A 103 2.41 -6.95 4.84
CA SER A 103 2.74 -7.97 5.84
C SER A 103 3.05 -7.39 7.22
N GLY A 104 2.80 -8.21 8.24
CA GLY A 104 3.02 -7.91 9.64
C GLY A 104 1.94 -7.07 10.33
N PRO A 105 2.11 -6.84 11.65
CA PRO A 105 1.08 -6.27 12.51
C PRO A 105 0.61 -4.85 12.14
N LEU A 106 1.47 -4.01 11.55
CA LEU A 106 1.10 -2.66 11.09
C LEU A 106 0.28 -2.67 9.79
N THR A 107 -0.04 -3.86 9.28
CA THR A 107 -0.97 -4.10 8.18
C THR A 107 -2.17 -4.95 8.62
N ALA A 108 -2.41 -5.02 9.94
CA ALA A 108 -3.44 -5.84 10.58
C ALA A 108 -3.31 -7.36 10.31
N ARG A 109 -2.08 -7.84 10.10
CA ARG A 109 -1.75 -9.26 9.97
C ARG A 109 -0.91 -9.71 11.15
N PHE A 110 -1.53 -10.48 12.04
CA PHE A 110 -0.91 -10.86 13.30
C PHE A 110 -0.57 -12.33 13.33
N TRP A 111 -1.46 -13.20 12.83
CA TRP A 111 -1.26 -14.65 12.84
C TRP A 111 -1.99 -15.38 11.70
N PRO A 112 -1.27 -15.92 10.70
CA PRO A 112 0.13 -15.64 10.37
C PRO A 112 0.36 -14.16 9.98
N PRO A 113 1.59 -13.63 10.14
CA PRO A 113 1.90 -12.24 9.76
C PRO A 113 2.05 -12.04 8.25
N PHE A 114 1.92 -13.09 7.45
CA PHE A 114 2.06 -13.07 5.99
C PHE A 114 0.76 -13.54 5.33
N GLY A 115 0.50 -13.01 4.13
CA GLY A 115 -0.62 -13.41 3.28
C GLY A 115 -0.14 -14.11 2.02
N GLY A 116 -0.45 -13.52 0.87
CA GLY A 116 0.14 -13.90 -0.43
C GLY A 116 0.02 -15.39 -0.76
N PHE A 117 1.15 -16.11 -0.76
CA PHE A 117 1.20 -17.53 -1.15
C PHE A 117 0.27 -18.42 -0.32
N LEU A 118 0.01 -18.07 0.94
CA LEU A 118 -0.91 -18.80 1.80
C LEU A 118 -2.35 -18.77 1.28
N TYR A 119 -2.70 -17.78 0.46
CA TYR A 119 -4.02 -17.63 -0.17
C TYR A 119 -4.01 -18.06 -1.62
N TRP A 120 -2.99 -17.66 -2.39
CA TRP A 120 -3.01 -17.77 -3.85
C TRP A 120 -2.62 -19.15 -4.36
N LEU A 121 -2.06 -20.01 -3.50
CA LEU A 121 -1.89 -21.44 -3.76
C LEU A 121 -3.12 -22.28 -3.38
N ARG A 122 -4.18 -21.67 -2.84
CA ARG A 122 -5.38 -22.39 -2.39
C ARG A 122 -6.55 -22.14 -3.35
N PRO A 123 -7.12 -23.19 -3.97
CA PRO A 123 -8.40 -23.07 -4.65
C PRO A 123 -9.51 -22.57 -3.72
N ASN A 124 -10.61 -22.07 -4.28
CA ASN A 124 -11.84 -21.63 -3.60
C ASN A 124 -11.71 -20.40 -2.68
N THR A 125 -10.51 -19.87 -2.50
CA THR A 125 -10.30 -18.53 -1.94
C THR A 125 -10.85 -17.46 -2.88
N ILE A 126 -11.12 -16.26 -2.37
CA ILE A 126 -11.67 -15.16 -3.18
C ILE A 126 -10.60 -14.61 -4.13
N ARG A 127 -11.00 -14.35 -5.38
CA ARG A 127 -10.25 -13.57 -6.38
C ARG A 127 -11.08 -12.40 -6.89
N LEU A 128 -10.42 -11.32 -7.29
CA LEU A 128 -11.07 -10.10 -7.75
C LEU A 128 -10.62 -9.78 -9.20
N PRO A 129 -11.33 -10.25 -10.24
CA PRO A 129 -10.96 -9.93 -11.63
C PRO A 129 -11.00 -8.43 -11.90
N ALA A 130 -10.09 -7.94 -12.75
CA ALA A 130 -9.97 -6.51 -13.06
C ALA A 130 -11.21 -5.97 -13.79
N TRP A 131 -11.67 -6.68 -14.81
CA TRP A 131 -12.85 -6.33 -15.60
C TRP A 131 -13.69 -7.59 -15.92
N PRO A 132 -14.41 -8.14 -14.91
CA PRO A 132 -15.13 -9.41 -15.06
C PRO A 132 -16.14 -9.42 -16.21
N ASP A 133 -16.76 -8.28 -16.51
CA ASP A 133 -17.80 -8.20 -17.53
C ASP A 133 -17.27 -7.94 -18.94
N LYS A 134 -15.97 -7.62 -19.07
CA LYS A 134 -15.34 -7.20 -20.34
C LYS A 134 -14.32 -8.19 -20.87
N VAL A 135 -13.56 -8.85 -20.00
CA VAL A 135 -12.50 -9.78 -20.41
C VAL A 135 -13.03 -11.23 -20.38
N PRO A 136 -12.98 -11.97 -21.51
CA PRO A 136 -13.41 -13.35 -21.54
C PRO A 136 -12.65 -14.22 -20.53
N PHE A 137 -13.31 -15.27 -20.05
CA PHE A 137 -12.76 -16.26 -19.11
C PHE A 137 -12.36 -15.74 -17.71
N THR A 138 -12.54 -14.45 -17.38
CA THR A 138 -12.19 -13.91 -16.06
C THR A 138 -13.35 -13.84 -15.07
N ARG A 139 -14.60 -14.06 -15.51
CA ARG A 139 -15.80 -13.99 -14.66
C ARG A 139 -15.73 -14.91 -13.43
N GLY A 140 -16.45 -14.52 -12.38
CA GLY A 140 -16.53 -15.24 -11.11
C GLY A 140 -15.51 -14.74 -10.07
N ASP A 141 -15.69 -15.19 -8.84
CA ASP A 141 -14.91 -14.75 -7.66
C ASP A 141 -14.17 -15.89 -6.95
N ASN A 142 -14.32 -17.12 -7.42
CA ASN A 142 -13.63 -18.28 -6.87
C ASN A 142 -12.29 -18.47 -7.57
N ARG A 143 -11.21 -18.54 -6.79
CA ARG A 143 -9.88 -18.93 -7.28
C ARG A 143 -9.92 -20.38 -7.74
N THR A 144 -9.66 -20.59 -9.02
CA THR A 144 -9.69 -21.91 -9.68
C THR A 144 -8.28 -22.53 -9.70
N VAL A 145 -8.19 -23.80 -10.09
CA VAL A 145 -6.90 -24.48 -10.29
C VAL A 145 -6.07 -23.78 -11.39
N VAL A 146 -6.71 -23.17 -12.40
CA VAL A 146 -6.01 -22.39 -13.43
C VAL A 146 -5.33 -21.17 -12.82
N ASP A 147 -5.99 -20.48 -11.90
CA ASP A 147 -5.41 -19.33 -11.19
C ASP A 147 -4.19 -19.74 -10.35
N VAL A 148 -4.31 -20.87 -9.64
CA VAL A 148 -3.21 -21.45 -8.85
C VAL A 148 -2.04 -21.86 -9.74
N ALA A 149 -2.30 -22.49 -10.89
CA ALA A 149 -1.28 -22.89 -11.84
C ALA A 149 -0.54 -21.67 -12.43
N LEU A 150 -1.28 -20.62 -12.85
CA LEU A 150 -0.68 -19.37 -13.32
C LEU A 150 0.21 -18.74 -12.24
N TYR A 151 -0.26 -18.70 -10.99
CA TYR A 151 0.53 -18.19 -9.87
C TYR A 151 1.82 -19.01 -9.65
N LEU A 152 1.74 -20.35 -9.71
CA LEU A 152 2.91 -21.22 -9.64
C LEU A 152 3.89 -20.98 -10.80
N VAL A 153 3.40 -20.72 -12.03
CA VAL A 153 4.27 -20.37 -13.15
C VAL A 153 5.04 -19.08 -12.86
N VAL A 154 4.40 -18.04 -12.31
CA VAL A 154 5.08 -16.80 -11.92
C VAL A 154 6.20 -17.09 -10.92
N LEU A 155 5.90 -17.83 -9.84
CA LEU A 155 6.87 -18.16 -8.80
C LEU A 155 8.03 -19.00 -9.34
N ALA A 156 7.73 -20.09 -10.04
CA ALA A 156 8.74 -21.01 -10.58
C ALA A 156 9.64 -20.31 -11.61
N SER A 157 9.07 -19.45 -12.46
CA SER A 157 9.83 -18.71 -13.48
C SER A 157 10.74 -17.66 -12.84
N GLY A 158 10.28 -16.96 -11.80
CA GLY A 158 11.12 -16.04 -11.05
C GLY A 158 12.29 -16.75 -10.36
N VAL A 159 12.03 -17.89 -9.69
CA VAL A 159 13.08 -18.70 -9.08
C VAL A 159 14.07 -19.21 -10.14
N TRP A 160 13.56 -19.67 -11.29
CA TRP A 160 14.41 -20.12 -12.39
C TRP A 160 15.30 -18.99 -12.93
N ALA A 161 14.75 -17.79 -13.14
CA ALA A 161 15.53 -16.63 -13.55
C ALA A 161 16.59 -16.25 -12.51
N LEU A 162 16.27 -16.29 -11.21
CA LEU A 162 17.23 -16.05 -10.13
C LEU A 162 18.38 -17.06 -10.09
N LEU A 163 18.11 -18.33 -10.37
CA LEU A 163 19.12 -19.39 -10.38
C LEU A 163 19.88 -19.50 -11.71
N SER A 164 19.41 -18.83 -12.76
CA SER A 164 20.04 -18.90 -14.08
C SER A 164 21.43 -18.24 -14.09
N PRO A 165 22.43 -18.83 -14.79
CA PRO A 165 23.69 -18.17 -15.05
C PRO A 165 23.49 -17.01 -16.02
N GLY A 166 24.40 -16.03 -15.98
CA GLY A 166 24.39 -14.97 -16.97
C GLY A 166 24.77 -15.44 -18.37
N ARG A 167 24.26 -14.74 -19.39
CA ARG A 167 24.50 -14.95 -20.82
C ARG A 167 24.97 -13.66 -21.49
N GLY A 168 25.55 -13.80 -22.68
CA GLY A 168 25.95 -12.67 -23.54
C GLY A 168 27.38 -12.16 -23.34
N GLY A 169 28.12 -12.68 -22.35
CA GLY A 169 29.49 -12.25 -22.05
C GLY A 169 29.56 -10.83 -21.48
N PRO A 170 30.74 -10.18 -21.50
CA PRO A 170 30.92 -8.85 -20.96
C PRO A 170 30.07 -7.80 -21.66
N VAL A 171 29.13 -7.19 -20.94
CA VAL A 171 28.32 -6.05 -21.42
C VAL A 171 28.86 -4.70 -20.93
N THR A 172 29.94 -4.74 -20.13
CA THR A 172 30.69 -3.58 -19.66
C THR A 172 32.18 -3.89 -19.70
N ALA A 173 33.03 -2.87 -19.64
CA ALA A 173 34.49 -3.06 -19.62
C ALA A 173 35.03 -3.75 -18.36
N GLY A 174 34.23 -3.89 -17.29
CA GLY A 174 34.64 -4.43 -15.99
C GLY A 174 33.75 -5.56 -15.46
N GLY A 175 32.93 -6.18 -16.30
CA GLY A 175 32.00 -7.21 -15.84
C GLY A 175 31.93 -8.40 -16.78
N ASP A 176 32.14 -9.60 -16.24
CA ASP A 176 32.32 -10.84 -17.02
C ASP A 176 31.14 -11.82 -16.94
N VAL A 177 30.14 -11.52 -16.10
CA VAL A 177 29.01 -12.44 -15.82
C VAL A 177 27.87 -12.31 -16.84
N GLY A 178 27.75 -11.18 -17.55
CA GLY A 178 26.68 -10.94 -18.52
C GLY A 178 25.35 -10.55 -17.89
N LEU A 179 24.24 -10.97 -18.50
CA LEU A 179 22.86 -10.63 -18.11
C LEU A 179 21.97 -11.89 -18.03
N ILE A 180 20.81 -11.80 -17.38
CA ILE A 180 19.76 -12.81 -17.48
C ILE A 180 19.31 -12.92 -18.94
N ASP A 181 19.17 -14.16 -19.44
CA ASP A 181 18.51 -14.40 -20.72
C ASP A 181 17.05 -13.97 -20.64
N PRO A 182 16.62 -12.93 -21.37
CA PRO A 182 15.28 -12.36 -21.22
C PRO A 182 14.17 -13.36 -21.57
N VAL A 183 14.47 -14.42 -22.34
CA VAL A 183 13.49 -15.49 -22.62
C VAL A 183 13.04 -16.18 -21.33
N LEU A 184 13.89 -16.25 -20.31
CA LEU A 184 13.58 -16.90 -19.03
C LEU A 184 12.49 -16.17 -18.23
N VAL A 185 12.30 -14.87 -18.45
CA VAL A 185 11.25 -14.09 -17.75
C VAL A 185 9.94 -14.03 -18.53
N VAL A 186 9.89 -14.51 -19.78
CA VAL A 186 8.65 -14.55 -20.60
C VAL A 186 7.51 -15.29 -19.90
N PRO A 187 7.71 -16.51 -19.33
CA PRO A 187 6.61 -17.21 -18.69
C PRO A 187 6.09 -16.46 -17.45
N ALA A 188 6.96 -15.77 -16.71
CA ALA A 188 6.56 -14.92 -15.57
C ALA A 188 5.70 -13.75 -16.04
N ILE A 189 6.12 -13.03 -17.09
CA ILE A 189 5.38 -11.88 -17.65
C ILE A 189 3.99 -12.32 -18.13
N VAL A 190 3.92 -13.37 -18.96
CA VAL A 190 2.66 -13.85 -19.53
C VAL A 190 1.74 -14.36 -18.42
N ALA A 191 2.25 -15.18 -17.49
CA ALA A 191 1.44 -15.71 -16.41
C ALA A 191 0.95 -14.60 -15.47
N LEU A 192 1.79 -13.60 -15.14
CA LEU A 192 1.40 -12.47 -14.31
C LEU A 192 0.33 -11.60 -14.99
N ALA A 193 0.44 -11.36 -16.30
CA ALA A 193 -0.57 -10.62 -17.05
C ALA A 193 -1.92 -11.35 -17.07
N LEU A 194 -1.92 -12.64 -17.41
CA LEU A 194 -3.13 -13.47 -17.43
C LEU A 194 -3.75 -13.59 -16.03
N LEU A 195 -2.92 -13.80 -15.01
CA LEU A 195 -3.36 -13.87 -13.61
C LEU A 195 -3.91 -12.52 -13.14
N GLY A 196 -3.28 -11.41 -13.49
CA GLY A 196 -3.75 -10.06 -13.14
C GLY A 196 -5.12 -9.71 -13.72
N LEU A 197 -5.43 -10.19 -14.93
CA LEU A 197 -6.77 -10.05 -15.51
C LEU A 197 -7.83 -10.85 -14.75
N ARG A 198 -7.44 -12.03 -14.23
CA ARG A 198 -8.30 -12.94 -13.46
C ARG A 198 -8.41 -12.58 -11.98
N ASP A 199 -7.38 -11.93 -11.44
CA ASP A 199 -7.24 -11.50 -10.06
C ASP A 199 -6.28 -10.31 -9.95
N LYS A 200 -6.84 -9.10 -9.93
CA LYS A 200 -6.05 -7.86 -9.85
C LYS A 200 -5.23 -7.78 -8.56
N THR A 201 -5.69 -8.44 -7.49
CA THR A 201 -4.99 -8.48 -6.19
C THR A 201 -3.54 -8.96 -6.37
N VAL A 202 -3.34 -10.01 -7.16
CA VAL A 202 -2.02 -10.61 -7.36
C VAL A 202 -1.12 -9.72 -8.22
N PHE A 203 -1.67 -9.07 -9.24
CA PHE A 203 -0.92 -8.12 -10.07
C PHE A 203 -0.45 -6.91 -9.27
N LEU A 204 -1.32 -6.38 -8.41
CA LEU A 204 -1.00 -5.26 -7.52
C LEU A 204 0.02 -5.66 -6.46
N ALA A 205 -0.12 -6.83 -5.86
CA ALA A 205 0.86 -7.35 -4.93
C ALA A 205 2.22 -7.60 -5.57
N ALA A 206 2.27 -8.07 -6.82
CA ALA A 206 3.52 -8.21 -7.58
C ALA A 206 4.14 -6.85 -7.99
N ARG A 207 3.42 -5.75 -7.77
CA ARG A 207 3.75 -4.41 -8.27
C ARG A 207 4.04 -4.43 -9.76
N GLY A 208 3.08 -4.97 -10.53
CA GLY A 208 3.20 -5.12 -11.97
C GLY A 208 3.52 -3.81 -12.70
N GLU A 209 3.11 -2.66 -12.15
CA GLU A 209 3.43 -1.33 -12.67
C GLU A 209 4.93 -0.98 -12.59
N HIS A 210 5.64 -1.59 -11.64
CA HIS A 210 7.07 -1.36 -11.40
C HIS A 210 7.88 -2.58 -11.85
N TYR A 211 7.82 -3.69 -11.13
CA TYR A 211 8.68 -4.83 -11.41
C TYR A 211 8.28 -5.56 -12.69
N GLY A 212 6.98 -5.66 -12.98
CA GLY A 212 6.49 -6.22 -14.24
C GLY A 212 6.97 -5.42 -15.46
N LEU A 213 6.92 -4.08 -15.37
CA LEU A 213 7.52 -3.19 -16.37
C LEU A 213 9.04 -3.42 -16.50
N THR A 214 9.75 -3.51 -15.39
CA THR A 214 11.21 -3.72 -15.38
C THR A 214 11.61 -5.06 -16.02
N LEU A 215 10.81 -6.12 -15.91
CA LEU A 215 11.06 -7.37 -16.64
C LEU A 215 11.02 -7.18 -18.17
N LEU A 216 10.16 -6.30 -18.70
CA LEU A 216 10.12 -5.97 -20.13
C LEU A 216 11.38 -5.25 -20.59
N VAL A 217 12.05 -4.51 -19.70
CA VAL A 217 13.30 -3.81 -20.01
C VAL A 217 14.45 -4.79 -20.28
N PHE A 218 14.41 -6.01 -19.74
CA PHE A 218 15.51 -6.99 -19.91
C PHE A 218 15.73 -7.42 -21.37
N PHE A 219 14.76 -7.17 -22.25
CA PHE A 219 14.82 -7.49 -23.67
C PHE A 219 15.64 -6.49 -24.52
N PHE A 220 16.15 -5.42 -23.90
CA PHE A 220 16.89 -4.36 -24.59
C PHE A 220 18.38 -4.40 -24.25
N GLY A 221 19.21 -3.69 -25.04
CA GLY A 221 20.65 -3.62 -24.80
C GLY A 221 20.98 -2.97 -23.45
N PHE A 222 22.10 -3.36 -22.83
CA PHE A 222 22.44 -2.97 -21.45
C PHE A 222 22.38 -1.45 -21.18
N THR A 223 22.92 -0.64 -22.09
CA THR A 223 22.88 0.83 -21.97
C THR A 223 21.45 1.36 -21.93
N ASP A 224 20.57 0.85 -22.80
CA ASP A 224 19.15 1.18 -22.81
C ASP A 224 18.45 0.70 -21.53
N GLN A 225 18.86 -0.46 -20.96
CA GLN A 225 18.33 -0.93 -19.69
C GLN A 225 18.63 0.06 -18.55
N ILE A 226 19.89 0.50 -18.41
CA ILE A 226 20.29 1.46 -17.38
C ILE A 226 19.56 2.80 -17.55
N ALA A 227 19.47 3.31 -18.78
CA ALA A 227 18.73 4.53 -19.07
C ALA A 227 17.24 4.38 -18.70
N ALA A 228 16.61 3.26 -19.06
CA ALA A 228 15.23 2.96 -18.71
C ALA A 228 15.01 2.83 -17.20
N PHE A 229 15.91 2.17 -16.46
CA PHE A 229 15.83 2.07 -15.01
C PHE A 229 15.91 3.45 -14.33
N LYS A 230 16.75 4.36 -14.85
CA LYS A 230 16.80 5.76 -14.38
C LYS A 230 15.49 6.50 -14.66
N ILE A 231 14.87 6.28 -15.84
CA ILE A 231 13.57 6.86 -16.18
C ILE A 231 12.46 6.30 -15.29
N ILE A 232 12.44 4.99 -15.03
CA ILE A 232 11.48 4.35 -14.10
C ILE A 232 11.63 4.96 -12.71
N MET A 233 12.86 5.08 -12.21
CA MET A 233 13.18 5.71 -10.93
C MET A 233 12.66 7.15 -10.83
N LEU A 234 12.94 7.97 -11.85
CA LEU A 234 12.42 9.33 -11.97
C LEU A 234 10.90 9.36 -11.92
N ALA A 235 10.25 8.54 -12.76
CA ALA A 235 8.80 8.51 -12.87
C ALA A 235 8.12 8.10 -11.56
N LEU A 236 8.69 7.14 -10.82
CA LEU A 236 8.16 6.73 -9.53
C LEU A 236 8.30 7.84 -8.47
N TRP A 237 9.43 8.56 -8.43
CA TRP A 237 9.57 9.73 -7.57
C TRP A 237 8.60 10.84 -7.94
N TRP A 238 8.44 11.14 -9.23
CA TRP A 238 7.51 12.16 -9.71
C TRP A 238 6.04 11.76 -9.55
N GLY A 239 5.71 10.49 -9.71
CA GLY A 239 4.38 9.96 -9.41
C GLY A 239 4.06 10.11 -7.93
N ALA A 240 4.98 9.71 -7.04
CA ALA A 240 4.86 9.94 -5.60
C ALA A 240 4.69 11.44 -5.27
N ALA A 241 5.50 12.32 -5.86
CA ALA A 241 5.41 13.76 -5.67
C ALA A 241 4.07 14.33 -6.16
N THR A 242 3.62 13.92 -7.35
CA THR A 242 2.35 14.33 -7.95
C THR A 242 1.19 13.93 -7.06
N SER A 243 1.23 12.72 -6.50
CA SER A 243 0.18 12.25 -5.60
C SER A 243 0.03 13.11 -4.36
N LYS A 244 1.08 13.85 -3.94
CA LYS A 244 1.10 14.77 -2.80
C LYS A 244 0.56 16.17 -3.10
N LEU A 245 0.23 16.47 -4.35
CA LEU A 245 -0.39 17.73 -4.77
C LEU A 245 -1.89 17.75 -4.41
N ASN A 246 -2.20 17.65 -3.12
CA ASN A 246 -3.57 17.62 -2.62
C ASN A 246 -3.65 18.15 -1.17
N HIS A 247 -4.86 18.36 -0.66
CA HIS A 247 -5.10 18.86 0.70
C HIS A 247 -5.11 17.77 1.78
N HIS A 248 -5.13 16.50 1.39
CA HIS A 248 -5.14 15.33 2.27
C HIS A 248 -3.74 15.00 2.83
N PHE A 249 -2.65 15.26 2.09
CA PHE A 249 -1.31 14.82 2.46
C PHE A 249 -0.81 15.40 3.82
N PRO A 250 -1.08 16.67 4.18
CA PRO A 250 -0.73 17.18 5.51
C PRO A 250 -1.33 16.37 6.67
N TYR A 251 -2.50 15.75 6.48
CA TYR A 251 -3.12 14.88 7.49
C TYR A 251 -2.33 13.57 7.63
N VAL A 252 -1.91 12.97 6.52
CA VAL A 252 -1.03 11.79 6.55
C VAL A 252 0.26 12.10 7.29
N VAL A 253 0.90 13.25 6.98
CA VAL A 253 2.16 13.64 7.62
C VAL A 253 1.97 13.82 9.13
N ALA A 254 0.92 14.51 9.59
CA ALA A 254 0.66 14.68 11.02
C ALA A 254 0.52 13.33 11.73
N VAL A 255 -0.33 12.44 11.18
CA VAL A 255 -0.65 11.14 11.75
C VAL A 255 0.56 10.20 11.73
N MET A 256 1.31 10.18 10.62
CA MET A 256 2.51 9.37 10.44
C MET A 256 3.63 9.81 11.39
N MET A 257 3.87 11.11 11.52
CA MET A 257 4.91 11.63 12.41
C MET A 257 4.57 11.37 13.89
N SER A 258 3.30 11.48 14.29
CA SER A 258 2.85 11.06 15.62
C SER A 258 3.07 9.56 15.89
N ASN A 259 3.06 8.72 14.86
CA ASN A 259 3.30 7.28 14.97
C ASN A 259 4.78 6.88 14.90
N SER A 260 5.67 7.79 14.52
CA SER A 260 7.07 7.47 14.23
C SER A 260 7.77 6.83 15.44
N PRO A 261 8.42 5.66 15.28
CA PRO A 261 9.21 5.03 16.33
C PRO A 261 10.30 5.94 16.90
N LEU A 262 10.89 6.80 16.05
CA LEU A 262 11.93 7.75 16.47
C LEU A 262 11.38 8.85 17.39
N LEU A 263 10.09 9.18 17.27
CA LEU A 263 9.40 10.20 18.08
C LEU A 263 8.58 9.59 19.21
N ARG A 264 8.77 8.31 19.50
CA ARG A 264 8.01 7.57 20.51
C ARG A 264 8.22 8.09 21.93
N SER A 265 9.43 8.51 22.27
CA SER A 265 9.75 9.01 23.62
C SER A 265 8.83 10.17 24.02
N ARG A 266 8.38 10.18 25.29
CA ARG A 266 7.57 11.28 25.84
C ARG A 266 8.28 12.63 25.74
N ALA A 267 9.61 12.64 25.65
CA ALA A 267 10.41 13.83 25.39
C ALA A 267 10.05 14.53 24.07
N PHE A 268 9.44 13.83 23.10
CA PHE A 268 8.99 14.40 21.82
C PHE A 268 7.50 14.77 21.81
N ASN A 269 6.77 14.64 22.92
CA ASN A 269 5.34 15.00 22.96
C ASN A 269 5.13 16.49 22.66
N TRP A 270 6.08 17.36 23.02
CA TRP A 270 6.01 18.79 22.68
C TRP A 270 5.96 19.03 21.16
N PHE A 271 6.66 18.20 20.38
CA PHE A 271 6.73 18.29 18.93
C PHE A 271 5.49 17.66 18.31
N LYS A 272 5.13 16.46 18.76
CA LYS A 272 3.93 15.75 18.27
C LYS A 272 2.65 16.57 18.48
N ARG A 273 2.49 17.23 19.64
CA ARG A 273 1.35 18.13 19.90
C ARG A 273 1.30 19.31 18.92
N ARG A 274 2.46 19.85 18.52
CA ARG A 274 2.55 20.96 17.54
C ARG A 274 2.23 20.56 16.11
N LEU A 275 2.08 19.27 15.81
CA LEU A 275 1.61 18.82 14.49
C LEU A 275 0.12 19.15 14.27
N TYR A 276 -0.62 19.42 15.34
CA TYR A 276 -2.05 19.71 15.32
C TYR A 276 -2.31 21.17 15.69
N VAL A 277 -3.44 21.73 15.27
CA VAL A 277 -3.86 23.09 15.66
C VAL A 277 -4.05 23.16 17.16
N ASP A 278 -4.83 22.21 17.70
CA ASP A 278 -4.95 21.96 19.13
C ASP A 278 -4.98 20.45 19.39
N PRO A 279 -4.07 19.89 20.22
CA PRO A 279 -3.95 18.44 20.41
C PRO A 279 -5.14 17.80 21.14
N VAL A 280 -6.09 18.59 21.65
CA VAL A 280 -7.27 18.13 22.37
C VAL A 280 -8.53 18.44 21.57
N ASP A 281 -8.72 19.69 21.16
CA ASP A 281 -9.99 20.16 20.60
C ASP A 281 -9.96 20.33 19.07
N ASP A 282 -8.78 20.39 18.45
CA ASP A 282 -8.67 20.57 17.00
C ASP A 282 -7.51 19.78 16.37
N LEU A 283 -7.81 18.54 15.98
CA LEU A 283 -6.85 17.64 15.36
C LEU A 283 -6.63 17.90 13.85
N ARG A 284 -6.95 19.08 13.34
CA ARG A 284 -6.51 19.49 12.01
C ARG A 284 -5.00 19.75 12.00
N PRO A 285 -4.29 19.47 10.90
CA PRO A 285 -2.86 19.75 10.79
C PRO A 285 -2.54 21.23 11.00
N SER A 286 -1.54 21.50 11.81
CA SER A 286 -0.95 22.83 11.95
C SER A 286 -0.18 23.23 10.68
N TRP A 287 0.55 24.34 10.72
CA TRP A 287 1.43 24.72 9.61
C TRP A 287 2.62 23.77 9.44
N ILE A 288 3.05 23.06 10.49
CA ILE A 288 4.24 22.19 10.47
C ILE A 288 4.06 21.03 9.49
N PRO A 289 3.00 20.18 9.59
CA PRO A 289 2.80 19.10 8.63
C PRO A 289 2.58 19.62 7.20
N LYS A 290 2.00 20.81 7.02
CA LYS A 290 1.79 21.41 5.70
C LYS A 290 3.12 21.75 5.02
N VAL A 291 4.06 22.34 5.77
CA VAL A 291 5.42 22.63 5.28
C VAL A 291 6.19 21.33 5.04
N MET A 292 6.15 20.39 5.98
CA MET A 292 6.80 19.08 5.80
C MET A 292 6.26 18.33 4.57
N ALA A 293 4.95 18.35 4.35
CA ALA A 293 4.29 17.72 3.22
C ALA A 293 4.74 18.32 1.88
N HIS A 294 4.62 19.64 1.73
CA HIS A 294 4.78 20.27 0.42
C HIS A 294 6.20 20.77 0.15
N VAL A 295 6.89 21.36 1.13
CA VAL A 295 8.27 21.81 0.95
C VAL A 295 9.26 20.66 1.10
N GLY A 296 9.15 19.92 2.22
CA GLY A 296 10.08 18.83 2.53
C GLY A 296 9.84 17.56 1.69
N GLY A 297 8.58 17.23 1.41
CA GLY A 297 8.20 16.06 0.62
C GLY A 297 8.07 16.38 -0.86
N THR A 298 7.08 17.19 -1.22
CA THR A 298 6.65 17.36 -2.63
C THR A 298 7.71 18.06 -3.48
N THR A 299 8.20 19.23 -3.07
CA THR A 299 9.22 19.98 -3.82
C THR A 299 10.53 19.21 -3.92
N ALA A 300 10.95 18.54 -2.84
CA ALA A 300 12.18 17.75 -2.84
C ALA A 300 12.11 16.56 -3.83
N GLU A 301 11.00 15.83 -3.85
CA GLU A 301 10.81 14.68 -4.76
C GLU A 301 10.62 15.08 -6.24
N PHE A 302 10.22 16.33 -6.53
CA PHE A 302 10.30 16.83 -7.90
C PHE A 302 11.71 17.31 -8.24
N GLY A 303 12.25 18.22 -7.42
CA GLY A 303 13.45 18.98 -7.73
C GLY A 303 14.73 18.16 -7.67
N VAL A 304 14.93 17.37 -6.62
CA VAL A 304 16.18 16.59 -6.46
C VAL A 304 16.30 15.52 -7.55
N PRO A 305 15.28 14.69 -7.84
CA PRO A 305 15.31 13.77 -8.97
C PRO A 305 15.49 14.44 -10.33
N LEU A 306 14.84 15.59 -10.57
CA LEU A 306 15.03 16.35 -11.82
C LEU A 306 16.50 16.72 -12.03
N VAL A 307 17.12 17.32 -11.02
CA VAL A 307 18.53 17.73 -11.10
C VAL A 307 19.44 16.50 -11.17
N LEU A 308 19.17 15.47 -10.36
CA LEU A 308 19.98 14.24 -10.34
C LEU A 308 20.02 13.57 -11.71
N VAL A 309 18.85 13.39 -12.35
CA VAL A 309 18.72 12.60 -13.58
C VAL A 309 19.18 13.36 -14.81
N PHE A 310 18.86 14.65 -14.92
CA PHE A 310 19.11 15.41 -16.16
C PHE A 310 20.32 16.33 -16.13
N VAL A 311 20.87 16.63 -14.94
CA VAL A 311 21.95 17.61 -14.79
C VAL A 311 23.17 17.02 -14.10
N ALA A 312 22.98 16.34 -12.98
CA ALA A 312 24.07 15.86 -12.14
C ALA A 312 24.66 14.52 -12.61
N ASP A 313 23.88 13.67 -13.28
CA ASP A 313 24.34 12.36 -13.74
C ASP A 313 25.67 12.45 -14.51
N GLY A 314 26.61 11.56 -14.18
CA GLY A 314 27.99 11.59 -14.69
C GLY A 314 28.93 12.61 -14.03
N HIS A 315 28.43 13.51 -13.18
CA HIS A 315 29.25 14.50 -12.47
C HIS A 315 29.52 14.09 -11.02
N ARG A 316 30.73 14.41 -10.53
CA ARG A 316 31.15 14.07 -9.15
C ARG A 316 30.25 14.66 -8.06
N TRP A 317 29.62 15.80 -8.31
CA TRP A 317 28.75 16.46 -7.33
C TRP A 317 27.36 15.80 -7.21
N ALA A 318 27.00 14.85 -8.10
CA ALA A 318 25.78 14.04 -7.96
C ALA A 318 25.72 13.30 -6.61
N TRP A 319 26.87 13.00 -6.01
CA TRP A 319 26.95 12.40 -4.69
C TRP A 319 26.27 13.21 -3.57
N PHE A 320 26.18 14.55 -3.70
CA PHE A 320 25.40 15.35 -2.75
C PHE A 320 23.89 15.06 -2.86
N LEU A 321 23.39 14.90 -4.08
CA LEU A 321 21.99 14.57 -4.33
C LEU A 321 21.68 13.11 -3.96
N ILE A 322 22.63 12.19 -4.22
CA ILE A 322 22.55 10.80 -3.76
C ILE A 322 22.50 10.75 -2.23
N ALA A 323 23.38 11.48 -1.53
CA ALA A 323 23.35 11.54 -0.07
C ALA A 323 22.03 12.13 0.45
N PHE A 324 21.50 13.16 -0.20
CA PHE A 324 20.19 13.71 0.14
C PHE A 324 19.08 12.66 -0.04
N MET A 325 19.00 12.00 -1.19
CA MET A 325 17.96 10.99 -1.47
C MET A 325 18.10 9.76 -0.57
N LEU A 326 19.32 9.37 -0.19
CA LEU A 326 19.55 8.35 0.84
C LEU A 326 18.91 8.78 2.17
N LEU A 327 19.22 9.98 2.68
CA LEU A 327 18.65 10.50 3.92
C LEU A 327 17.13 10.62 3.83
N PHE A 328 16.61 10.99 2.67
CA PHE A 328 15.18 11.08 2.39
C PHE A 328 14.50 9.70 2.53
N HIS A 329 15.04 8.67 1.88
CA HIS A 329 14.51 7.30 1.99
C HIS A 329 14.70 6.71 3.39
N LEU A 330 15.84 6.95 4.05
CA LEU A 330 16.07 6.51 5.43
C LEU A 330 15.07 7.16 6.39
N ASN A 331 14.75 8.45 6.20
CA ASN A 331 13.74 9.14 6.99
C ASN A 331 12.36 8.47 6.80
N ILE A 332 11.93 8.20 5.56
CA ILE A 332 10.67 7.49 5.29
C ILE A 332 10.66 6.09 5.91
N THR A 333 11.71 5.31 5.75
CA THR A 333 11.80 3.96 6.35
C THR A 333 11.76 4.02 7.88
N SER A 334 12.39 5.03 8.49
CA SER A 334 12.47 5.17 9.94
C SER A 334 11.15 5.50 10.63
N THR A 335 10.17 6.06 9.90
CA THR A 335 8.84 6.35 10.47
C THR A 335 7.98 5.09 10.60
N ILE A 336 8.42 3.96 10.04
CA ILE A 336 7.70 2.67 9.95
C ILE A 336 6.18 2.90 9.81
N PRO A 337 5.74 3.57 8.73
CA PRO A 337 4.34 3.92 8.58
C PRO A 337 3.49 2.66 8.45
N MET A 338 2.25 2.74 8.93
CA MET A 338 1.28 1.68 8.67
C MET A 338 1.08 1.53 7.16
N GLY A 339 1.26 0.31 6.69
CA GLY A 339 1.13 -0.02 5.29
C GLY A 339 2.23 0.50 4.37
N VAL A 340 3.40 1.02 4.79
CA VAL A 340 4.42 1.51 3.82
C VAL A 340 5.38 0.40 3.36
N PRO A 341 5.87 0.45 2.11
CA PRO A 341 6.68 -0.61 1.53
C PRO A 341 8.14 -0.42 1.95
N LEU A 342 8.53 -0.98 3.09
CA LEU A 342 9.88 -0.78 3.65
C LEU A 342 10.96 -1.37 2.73
N GLU A 343 10.72 -2.56 2.18
CA GLU A 343 11.65 -3.23 1.26
C GLU A 343 11.79 -2.48 -0.07
N TRP A 344 10.72 -1.83 -0.53
CA TRP A 344 10.76 -0.97 -1.72
C TRP A 344 11.66 0.26 -1.49
N ASN A 345 11.66 0.85 -0.29
CA ASN A 345 12.59 1.94 0.02
C ASN A 345 14.05 1.45 0.03
N VAL A 346 14.30 0.22 0.50
CA VAL A 346 15.63 -0.40 0.44
C VAL A 346 16.05 -0.65 -1.01
N PHE A 347 15.13 -1.13 -1.86
CA PHE A 347 15.35 -1.26 -3.31
C PHE A 347 15.69 0.09 -3.96
N PHE A 348 15.02 1.18 -3.56
CA PHE A 348 15.30 2.53 -4.04
C PHE A 348 16.70 3.01 -3.64
N ILE A 349 17.10 2.76 -2.39
CA ILE A 349 18.45 3.09 -1.91
C ILE A 349 19.51 2.32 -2.70
N PHE A 350 19.33 1.01 -2.90
CA PHE A 350 20.22 0.21 -3.74
C PHE A 350 20.29 0.75 -5.17
N SER A 351 19.13 1.03 -5.77
CA SER A 351 19.03 1.57 -7.13
C SER A 351 19.70 2.94 -7.28
N LEU A 352 19.62 3.79 -6.25
CA LEU A 352 20.24 5.10 -6.24
C LEU A 352 21.76 5.00 -6.39
N PHE A 353 22.41 4.14 -5.58
CA PHE A 353 23.85 3.93 -5.67
C PHE A 353 24.26 3.17 -6.95
N TYR A 354 23.47 2.19 -7.37
CA TYR A 354 23.77 1.41 -8.57
C TYR A 354 23.67 2.27 -9.84
N LEU A 355 22.55 2.97 -10.03
CA LEU A 355 22.25 3.70 -11.25
C LEU A 355 22.98 5.05 -11.32
N PHE A 356 22.95 5.84 -10.25
CA PHE A 356 23.50 7.20 -10.26
C PHE A 356 24.90 7.30 -9.63
N GLY A 357 25.31 6.28 -8.86
CA GLY A 357 26.66 6.17 -8.31
C GLY A 357 27.60 5.40 -9.25
N HIS A 358 27.38 4.10 -9.42
CA HIS A 358 28.27 3.25 -10.22
C HIS A 358 28.08 3.46 -11.73
N TYR A 359 26.86 3.35 -12.23
CA TYR A 359 26.53 3.58 -13.66
C TYR A 359 26.26 5.06 -13.98
N ALA A 360 26.92 5.96 -13.26
CA ALA A 360 26.92 7.38 -13.57
C ALA A 360 27.45 7.59 -15.01
N GLY A 361 26.79 8.47 -15.76
CA GLY A 361 27.19 8.78 -17.15
C GLY A 361 26.45 7.97 -18.23
N VAL A 362 25.80 6.85 -17.90
CA VAL A 362 24.76 6.27 -18.77
C VAL A 362 23.48 7.08 -18.58
N THR A 363 23.32 8.15 -19.36
CA THR A 363 22.26 9.13 -19.15
C THR A 363 20.87 8.62 -19.50
N ALA A 364 19.84 9.10 -18.80
CA ALA A 364 18.44 8.80 -19.12
C ALA A 364 18.06 9.25 -20.55
N THR A 365 18.63 10.35 -21.03
CA THR A 365 18.41 10.86 -22.41
C THR A 365 19.17 10.08 -23.48
N GLY A 366 20.07 9.17 -23.08
CA GLY A 366 20.81 8.30 -23.99
C GLY A 366 20.03 7.06 -24.45
N LEU A 367 18.76 6.91 -24.05
CA LEU A 367 17.92 5.79 -24.45
C LEU A 367 17.68 5.81 -25.97
N SER A 368 18.09 4.74 -26.64
CA SER A 368 18.15 4.67 -28.10
C SER A 368 16.98 3.92 -28.72
N SER A 369 16.42 2.91 -28.05
CA SER A 369 15.30 2.11 -28.53
C SER A 369 13.97 2.87 -28.52
N PRO A 370 13.35 3.15 -29.70
CA PRO A 370 12.06 3.82 -29.76
C PRO A 370 10.92 2.99 -29.17
N LEU A 371 11.00 1.66 -29.30
CA LEU A 371 10.01 0.75 -28.72
C LEU A 371 10.02 0.80 -27.19
N LEU A 372 11.22 0.77 -26.59
CA LEU A 372 11.36 0.87 -25.14
C LEU A 372 10.84 2.22 -24.64
N LEU A 373 11.17 3.32 -25.33
CA LEU A 373 10.65 4.64 -25.01
C LEU A 373 9.11 4.66 -25.02
N ALA A 374 8.48 4.09 -26.05
CA ALA A 374 7.03 4.01 -26.14
C ALA A 374 6.40 3.21 -24.99
N ILE A 375 7.00 2.06 -24.63
CA ILE A 375 6.56 1.26 -23.48
C ILE A 375 6.63 2.09 -22.18
N LEU A 376 7.76 2.79 -21.96
CA LEU A 376 7.96 3.64 -20.79
C LEU A 376 6.96 4.79 -20.74
N ILE A 377 6.71 5.49 -21.85
CA ILE A 377 5.73 6.59 -21.91
C ILE A 377 4.33 6.10 -21.54
N VAL A 378 3.91 4.96 -22.10
CA VAL A 378 2.58 4.40 -21.80
C VAL A 378 2.48 4.04 -20.31
N ALA A 379 3.46 3.30 -19.79
CA ALA A 379 3.40 2.78 -18.42
C ALA A 379 3.63 3.86 -17.35
N LEU A 380 4.50 4.85 -17.61
CA LEU A 380 4.99 5.79 -16.61
C LEU A 380 4.38 7.19 -16.73
N ALA A 381 3.76 7.53 -17.86
CA ALA A 381 3.08 8.82 -18.04
C ALA A 381 1.59 8.61 -18.33
N VAL A 382 1.22 7.88 -19.38
CA VAL A 382 -0.18 7.76 -19.81
C VAL A 382 -1.05 7.11 -18.72
N VAL A 383 -0.65 5.94 -18.21
CA VAL A 383 -1.42 5.22 -17.18
C VAL A 383 -1.55 6.05 -15.88
N PRO A 384 -0.46 6.62 -15.31
CA PRO A 384 -0.58 7.51 -14.15
C PRO A 384 -1.45 8.74 -14.39
N ILE A 385 -1.30 9.43 -15.53
CA ILE A 385 -2.11 10.60 -15.87
C ILE A 385 -3.60 10.20 -15.91
N VAL A 386 -3.95 9.17 -16.68
CA VAL A 386 -5.33 8.67 -16.77
C VAL A 386 -5.85 8.32 -15.38
N GLY A 387 -5.08 7.63 -14.54
CA GLY A 387 -5.53 7.25 -13.20
C GLY A 387 -5.71 8.41 -12.23
N ASN A 388 -5.01 9.54 -12.41
CA ASN A 388 -5.22 10.74 -11.61
C ASN A 388 -6.45 11.55 -12.06
N PHE A 389 -6.84 11.48 -13.34
CA PHE A 389 -8.08 12.07 -13.85
C PHE A 389 -9.31 11.18 -13.63
N PHE A 390 -9.12 9.86 -13.72
CA PHE A 390 -10.17 8.84 -13.75
C PHE A 390 -9.85 7.75 -12.72
N PRO A 391 -9.95 8.08 -11.43
CA PRO A 391 -9.47 7.21 -10.36
C PRO A 391 -10.32 5.96 -10.13
N GLN A 392 -11.56 5.92 -10.65
CA GLN A 392 -12.41 4.73 -10.58
C GLN A 392 -11.94 3.62 -11.52
N GLN A 393 -11.17 3.98 -12.56
CA GLN A 393 -10.82 3.10 -13.66
C GLN A 393 -9.41 2.51 -13.51
N VAL A 394 -8.53 3.23 -12.82
CA VAL A 394 -7.13 2.83 -12.64
C VAL A 394 -6.83 2.75 -11.15
N SER A 395 -6.35 1.57 -10.76
CA SER A 395 -5.93 1.27 -9.40
C SER A 395 -4.85 2.22 -8.87
N PHE A 396 -4.80 2.34 -7.55
CA PHE A 396 -3.89 3.17 -6.78
C PHE A 396 -2.41 3.00 -7.17
N LEU A 397 -1.93 1.76 -7.35
CA LEU A 397 -0.52 1.50 -7.64
C LEU A 397 -0.13 1.89 -9.08
N PRO A 398 -0.82 1.44 -10.16
CA PRO A 398 -0.55 1.90 -11.51
C PRO A 398 -0.74 3.41 -11.71
N ALA A 399 -1.66 4.03 -10.94
CA ALA A 399 -1.84 5.47 -10.96
C ALA A 399 -0.72 6.26 -10.22
N MET A 400 0.23 5.54 -9.58
CA MET A 400 1.31 6.08 -8.77
C MET A 400 0.85 7.01 -7.64
N ARG A 401 -0.31 6.71 -7.02
CA ARG A 401 -0.90 7.57 -6.00
C ARG A 401 -0.34 7.34 -4.59
N TYR A 402 0.94 7.02 -4.52
CA TYR A 402 1.59 6.41 -3.37
C TYR A 402 1.46 7.24 -2.07
N TYR A 403 0.67 6.72 -1.13
CA TYR A 403 0.64 7.10 0.30
C TYR A 403 0.50 8.61 0.60
N ALA A 404 -0.13 9.36 -0.30
CA ALA A 404 -0.35 10.80 -0.14
C ALA A 404 -1.73 11.19 0.41
N GLY A 405 -2.47 10.23 0.95
CA GLY A 405 -3.76 10.43 1.62
C GLY A 405 -4.96 10.45 0.69
N ASN A 406 -4.73 10.37 -0.62
CA ASN A 406 -5.75 10.43 -1.67
C ASN A 406 -5.89 9.07 -2.37
N TRP A 407 -6.45 8.10 -1.65
CA TRP A 407 -6.70 6.74 -2.13
C TRP A 407 -8.12 6.31 -1.79
N ALA A 408 -8.67 5.38 -2.57
CA ALA A 408 -10.02 4.89 -2.36
C ALA A 408 -10.07 4.14 -1.02
N THR A 409 -11.16 4.27 -0.28
CA THR A 409 -11.32 3.59 1.00
C THR A 409 -12.78 3.21 1.24
N SER A 410 -13.04 2.38 2.25
CA SER A 410 -14.40 2.02 2.62
C SER A 410 -14.55 1.78 4.12
N THR A 411 -15.77 1.90 4.62
CA THR A 411 -16.17 1.44 5.96
C THR A 411 -17.25 0.38 5.80
N TRP A 412 -17.06 -0.75 6.47
CA TRP A 412 -17.99 -1.86 6.51
C TRP A 412 -18.76 -1.81 7.83
N CYS A 413 -20.08 -1.72 7.74
CA CYS A 413 -21.03 -1.76 8.84
C CYS A 413 -21.56 -3.19 8.96
N LEU A 414 -21.11 -3.93 9.97
CA LEU A 414 -21.46 -5.34 10.17
C LEU A 414 -22.37 -5.47 11.38
N ARG A 415 -23.58 -5.98 11.21
CA ARG A 415 -24.46 -6.35 12.33
C ARG A 415 -23.77 -7.43 13.18
N LYS A 416 -24.03 -7.44 14.48
CA LYS A 416 -23.55 -8.51 15.39
C LYS A 416 -23.82 -9.90 14.79
N GLY A 417 -22.81 -10.77 14.81
CA GLY A 417 -22.84 -12.11 14.21
C GLY A 417 -22.44 -12.19 12.73
N ALA A 418 -22.33 -11.07 12.02
CA ALA A 418 -21.92 -11.09 10.62
C ALA A 418 -20.45 -11.53 10.44
N GLU A 419 -19.55 -11.11 11.33
CA GLU A 419 -18.16 -11.58 11.33
C GLU A 419 -18.06 -13.09 11.56
N ASP A 420 -18.92 -13.68 12.39
CA ASP A 420 -18.96 -15.13 12.60
C ASP A 420 -19.41 -15.88 11.34
N LYS A 421 -20.41 -15.35 10.61
CA LYS A 421 -20.81 -15.91 9.30
C LYS A 421 -19.65 -15.83 8.30
N ILE A 422 -18.90 -14.73 8.25
CA ILE A 422 -17.69 -14.59 7.41
C ILE A 422 -16.62 -15.62 7.81
N GLU A 423 -16.44 -15.82 9.11
CA GLU A 423 -15.47 -16.78 9.64
C GLU A 423 -15.79 -18.21 9.22
N ALA A 424 -17.05 -18.60 9.33
CA ALA A 424 -17.51 -19.95 9.02
C ALA A 424 -17.53 -20.27 7.51
N ASN A 425 -17.90 -19.31 6.67
CA ASN A 425 -18.27 -19.60 5.28
C ASN A 425 -17.21 -19.23 4.23
N ILE A 426 -16.21 -18.42 4.57
CA ILE A 426 -15.19 -17.99 3.60
C ILE A 426 -13.89 -18.78 3.78
N THR A 427 -13.44 -19.42 2.70
CA THR A 427 -12.12 -20.07 2.62
C THR A 427 -11.01 -19.02 2.69
N LYS A 428 -10.20 -19.07 3.74
CA LYS A 428 -9.10 -18.14 4.02
C LYS A 428 -8.01 -18.82 4.84
N ALA A 429 -6.79 -18.27 4.81
CA ALA A 429 -5.66 -18.83 5.54
C ALA A 429 -5.50 -18.28 6.97
N SER A 430 -6.02 -17.07 7.23
CA SER A 430 -6.06 -16.45 8.54
C SER A 430 -7.49 -16.10 8.94
N ALA A 431 -7.77 -16.10 10.24
CA ALA A 431 -8.99 -15.51 10.79
C ALA A 431 -9.08 -14.00 10.46
N LEU A 432 -10.22 -13.39 10.69
CA LEU A 432 -10.39 -11.94 10.66
C LEU A 432 -9.49 -11.27 11.71
N ALA A 433 -9.12 -10.01 11.47
CA ALA A 433 -8.20 -9.28 12.33
C ALA A 433 -8.61 -9.23 13.83
N PRO A 434 -9.91 -9.03 14.18
CA PRO A 434 -10.35 -9.10 15.58
C PRO A 434 -10.03 -10.45 16.24
N ASN A 435 -10.28 -11.56 15.54
CA ASN A 435 -10.03 -12.92 16.05
C ASN A 435 -8.54 -13.24 16.14
N GLN A 436 -7.72 -12.74 15.22
CA GLN A 436 -6.25 -12.86 15.34
C GLN A 436 -5.72 -12.11 16.57
N LEU A 437 -6.24 -10.91 16.83
CA LEU A 437 -5.87 -10.10 17.99
C LEU A 437 -6.36 -10.69 19.30
N ALA A 438 -7.60 -11.21 19.33
CA ALA A 438 -8.17 -11.86 20.51
C ALA A 438 -7.36 -13.09 20.95
N ARG A 439 -6.71 -13.77 20.00
CA ARG A 439 -5.76 -14.86 20.30
C ARG A 439 -4.46 -14.38 20.95
N LEU A 440 -4.01 -13.16 20.66
CA LEU A 440 -2.77 -12.60 21.21
C LEU A 440 -2.97 -11.88 22.53
N TYR A 441 -4.16 -11.33 22.75
CA TYR A 441 -4.53 -10.58 23.94
C TYR A 441 -5.81 -11.20 24.54
N ASP A 442 -6.95 -10.55 24.32
CA ASP A 442 -8.30 -11.00 24.68
C ASP A 442 -9.32 -10.28 23.77
N PRO A 443 -10.58 -10.73 23.69
CA PRO A 443 -11.58 -10.13 22.79
C PRO A 443 -11.84 -8.64 23.04
N GLN A 444 -11.84 -8.19 24.30
CA GLN A 444 -12.12 -6.80 24.65
C GLN A 444 -10.96 -5.89 24.23
N THR A 445 -9.72 -6.31 24.51
CA THR A 445 -8.51 -5.62 24.05
C THR A 445 -8.40 -5.63 22.51
N ALA A 446 -8.84 -6.69 21.85
CA ALA A 446 -8.86 -6.76 20.39
C ALA A 446 -9.75 -5.65 19.79
N GLU A 447 -10.95 -5.46 20.33
CA GLU A 447 -11.84 -4.39 19.88
C GLU A 447 -11.28 -3.00 20.15
N LEU A 448 -10.60 -2.81 21.28
CA LEU A 448 -9.87 -1.57 21.59
C LEU A 448 -8.78 -1.27 20.54
N MET A 449 -8.04 -2.30 20.09
CA MET A 449 -7.03 -2.18 19.03
C MET A 449 -7.64 -1.87 17.67
N ILE A 450 -8.74 -2.55 17.31
CA ILE A 450 -9.46 -2.28 16.07
C ILE A 450 -9.99 -0.84 16.08
N ASP A 451 -10.50 -0.39 17.22
CA ASP A 451 -10.92 1.01 17.37
C ASP A 451 -9.77 1.99 17.29
N LYS A 452 -8.57 1.63 17.74
CA LYS A 452 -7.40 2.47 17.54
C LYS A 452 -7.10 2.68 16.05
N LEU A 453 -7.25 1.63 15.24
CA LEU A 453 -7.14 1.71 13.77
C LEU A 453 -8.25 2.56 13.15
N MET A 454 -9.48 2.42 13.61
CA MET A 454 -10.58 3.29 13.16
C MET A 454 -10.34 4.75 13.54
N GLY A 455 -9.69 5.01 14.69
CA GLY A 455 -9.21 6.34 15.08
C GLY A 455 -8.17 6.87 14.10
N TRP A 456 -7.18 6.05 13.72
CA TRP A 456 -6.22 6.41 12.66
C TRP A 456 -6.90 6.82 11.36
N ARG A 457 -7.85 6.02 10.87
CA ARG A 457 -8.58 6.35 9.64
C ARG A 457 -9.29 7.69 9.78
N SER A 458 -9.93 7.94 10.92
CA SER A 458 -10.71 9.15 11.18
C SER A 458 -9.88 10.44 11.24
N MET A 459 -8.58 10.34 11.56
CA MET A 459 -7.69 11.51 11.47
C MET A 459 -7.28 11.85 10.04
N HIS A 460 -7.51 10.95 9.09
CA HIS A 460 -7.42 11.27 7.67
C HIS A 460 -8.75 11.85 7.21
N THR A 461 -8.67 12.78 6.26
CA THR A 461 -9.83 13.41 5.60
C THR A 461 -10.89 12.39 5.15
N HIS A 462 -10.46 11.26 4.59
CA HIS A 462 -11.37 10.21 4.11
C HIS A 462 -12.15 9.55 5.26
N GLY A 463 -11.52 9.33 6.42
CA GLY A 463 -12.23 8.80 7.59
C GLY A 463 -13.26 9.77 8.15
N ARG A 464 -13.04 11.08 8.01
CA ARG A 464 -14.02 12.10 8.41
C ARG A 464 -15.27 12.05 7.54
N ALA A 465 -15.10 11.88 6.22
CA ALA A 465 -16.21 11.65 5.30
C ALA A 465 -16.94 10.34 5.60
N LEU A 466 -16.20 9.24 5.73
CA LEU A 466 -16.76 7.93 6.04
C LEU A 466 -17.57 7.96 7.34
N GLY A 467 -17.02 8.58 8.40
CA GLY A 467 -17.68 8.72 9.69
C GLY A 467 -19.01 9.48 9.61
N GLY A 468 -19.05 10.55 8.82
CA GLY A 468 -20.25 11.35 8.54
C GLY A 468 -21.30 10.64 7.66
N LEU A 469 -20.87 9.66 6.84
CA LEU A 469 -21.77 8.85 6.01
C LEU A 469 -22.37 7.65 6.76
N VAL A 470 -21.87 7.28 7.95
CA VAL A 470 -22.40 6.12 8.70
C VAL A 470 -23.89 6.23 9.04
N PRO A 471 -24.41 7.35 9.56
CA PRO A 471 -25.85 7.48 9.84
C PRO A 471 -26.73 7.26 8.60
N ARG A 472 -26.18 7.51 7.40
CA ARG A 472 -26.84 7.30 6.10
C ARG A 472 -26.79 5.85 5.64
N ALA A 473 -25.81 5.10 6.12
CA ALA A 473 -25.63 3.70 5.76
C ALA A 473 -26.48 2.78 6.64
N LEU A 474 -26.71 3.11 7.90
CA LEU A 474 -27.51 2.27 8.79
C LEU A 474 -29.01 2.34 8.43
N PRO A 475 -29.80 1.28 8.69
CA PRO A 475 -31.25 1.34 8.51
C PRO A 475 -31.89 2.43 9.37
N ASP A 476 -33.00 3.00 8.90
CA ASP A 476 -33.73 4.04 9.63
C ASP A 476 -34.12 3.54 11.03
N GLY A 477 -33.79 4.34 12.06
CA GLY A 477 -34.06 3.99 13.46
C GLY A 477 -33.16 2.90 14.06
N ALA A 478 -32.17 2.40 13.32
CA ALA A 478 -31.19 1.47 13.86
C ALA A 478 -30.28 2.13 14.90
N ASP A 479 -29.99 1.40 15.97
CA ASP A 479 -28.96 1.79 16.92
C ASP A 479 -27.57 1.47 16.33
N GLU A 480 -26.69 2.47 16.31
CA GLU A 480 -25.29 2.28 15.89
C GLU A 480 -24.57 1.23 16.75
N ALA A 481 -24.98 1.03 18.01
CA ALA A 481 -24.44 0.01 18.91
C ALA A 481 -24.71 -1.44 18.46
N ASP A 482 -25.59 -1.66 17.47
CA ASP A 482 -25.84 -2.97 16.87
C ASP A 482 -24.88 -3.32 15.74
N TYR A 483 -24.02 -2.38 15.35
CA TYR A 483 -23.08 -2.51 14.26
C TYR A 483 -21.62 -2.40 14.72
N LEU A 484 -20.81 -3.30 14.19
CA LEU A 484 -19.35 -3.23 14.24
C LEU A 484 -18.88 -2.53 12.96
N LEU A 485 -18.15 -1.43 13.14
CA LEU A 485 -17.55 -0.69 12.02
C LEU A 485 -16.12 -1.16 11.81
N ARG A 486 -15.80 -1.59 10.58
CA ARG A 486 -14.47 -2.03 10.18
C ARG A 486 -13.96 -1.21 9.00
N ASP A 487 -12.67 -0.88 9.02
CA ASP A 487 -11.99 -0.32 7.85
C ASP A 487 -11.92 -1.39 6.76
N GLY A 488 -12.20 -1.02 5.50
CA GLY A 488 -12.16 -1.97 4.40
C GLY A 488 -10.81 -2.67 4.25
N GLU A 489 -9.71 -2.02 4.65
CA GLU A 489 -8.38 -2.60 4.56
C GLU A 489 -8.21 -3.84 5.46
N ILE A 490 -8.84 -3.85 6.64
CA ILE A 490 -8.81 -4.99 7.58
C ILE A 490 -9.81 -6.09 7.25
N ILE A 491 -10.79 -5.80 6.39
CA ILE A 491 -11.67 -6.80 5.79
C ILE A 491 -10.97 -7.47 4.60
N ALA A 492 -10.40 -6.69 3.67
CA ALA A 492 -9.71 -7.26 2.51
C ALA A 492 -8.53 -8.16 2.91
N GLY A 493 -7.66 -7.70 3.82
CA GLY A 493 -6.45 -8.43 4.21
C GLY A 493 -6.64 -9.94 4.43
N PRO A 494 -7.50 -10.37 5.38
CA PRO A 494 -7.78 -11.78 5.64
C PRO A 494 -8.71 -12.47 4.61
N LEU A 495 -9.42 -11.73 3.76
CA LEU A 495 -10.35 -12.35 2.79
C LEU A 495 -9.70 -12.67 1.44
N ILE A 496 -8.79 -11.81 0.97
CA ILE A 496 -8.12 -11.98 -0.33
C ILE A 496 -6.60 -12.18 -0.22
N GLY A 497 -6.07 -12.10 1.00
CA GLY A 497 -4.68 -12.42 1.33
C GLY A 497 -3.70 -11.26 1.17
N TRP A 498 -4.16 -10.08 0.73
CA TRP A 498 -3.31 -8.91 0.53
C TRP A 498 -4.14 -7.63 0.49
N ASN A 499 -3.56 -6.54 1.01
CA ASN A 499 -4.08 -5.20 0.85
C ASN A 499 -2.99 -4.19 1.25
N PHE A 500 -2.97 -3.04 0.58
CA PHE A 500 -1.95 -2.01 0.70
C PHE A 500 -2.50 -0.66 0.20
N GLY A 501 -3.43 -0.05 0.95
CA GLY A 501 -4.02 1.23 0.58
C GLY A 501 -4.85 1.22 -0.71
N GLU A 502 -5.32 0.04 -1.16
CA GLU A 502 -6.08 -0.11 -2.39
C GLU A 502 -7.57 -0.32 -2.09
N GLY A 503 -8.36 0.75 -2.19
CA GLY A 503 -9.81 0.72 -1.97
C GLY A 503 -10.61 -0.12 -2.96
N HIS A 504 -10.09 -0.33 -4.18
CA HIS A 504 -10.75 -1.18 -5.18
C HIS A 504 -10.69 -2.68 -4.84
N LEU A 505 -9.99 -3.06 -3.76
CA LEU A 505 -9.96 -4.42 -3.23
C LEU A 505 -11.00 -4.69 -2.13
N HIS A 506 -11.65 -3.66 -1.61
CA HIS A 506 -12.65 -3.78 -0.55
C HIS A 506 -13.92 -2.97 -0.85
N ASN A 507 -14.27 -2.93 -2.13
CA ASN A 507 -15.45 -2.29 -2.67
C ASN A 507 -16.60 -3.29 -2.88
N GLU A 508 -17.59 -2.91 -3.69
CA GLU A 508 -18.78 -3.69 -4.03
C GLU A 508 -18.45 -5.07 -4.61
N GLN A 509 -17.30 -5.21 -5.29
CA GLN A 509 -16.89 -6.50 -5.85
C GLN A 509 -16.55 -7.51 -4.74
N LEU A 510 -15.85 -7.07 -3.70
CA LEU A 510 -15.57 -7.92 -2.54
C LEU A 510 -16.86 -8.17 -1.75
N LEU A 511 -17.71 -7.15 -1.57
CA LEU A 511 -19.01 -7.29 -0.91
C LEU A 511 -19.88 -8.36 -1.58
N ALA A 512 -20.00 -8.33 -2.92
CA ALA A 512 -20.76 -9.32 -3.66
C ALA A 512 -20.18 -10.74 -3.51
N ALA A 513 -18.85 -10.87 -3.40
CA ALA A 513 -18.21 -12.16 -3.16
C ALA A 513 -18.46 -12.68 -1.73
N VAL A 514 -18.45 -11.79 -0.75
CA VAL A 514 -18.79 -12.08 0.64
C VAL A 514 -20.27 -12.48 0.75
N GLN A 515 -21.18 -11.74 0.11
CA GLN A 515 -22.60 -12.06 0.09
C GLN A 515 -22.88 -13.46 -0.47
N ARG A 516 -22.28 -13.82 -1.62
CA ARG A 516 -22.50 -15.13 -2.25
C ARG A 516 -22.14 -16.31 -1.36
N ARG A 517 -21.25 -16.12 -0.38
CA ARG A 517 -20.78 -17.16 0.53
C ARG A 517 -21.55 -17.18 1.84
N CYS A 518 -21.93 -16.01 2.34
CA CYS A 518 -22.51 -15.88 3.67
C CYS A 518 -24.04 -15.73 3.68
N ASP A 519 -24.64 -15.39 2.53
CA ASP A 519 -26.08 -15.13 2.35
C ASP A 519 -26.66 -14.27 3.48
N PHE A 520 -26.17 -13.03 3.60
CA PHE A 520 -26.68 -12.09 4.58
C PHE A 520 -28.10 -11.64 4.24
N ASP A 521 -28.85 -11.27 5.28
CA ASP A 521 -30.13 -10.60 5.14
C ASP A 521 -29.92 -9.09 4.89
N GLU A 522 -30.99 -8.39 4.51
CA GLU A 522 -30.94 -6.94 4.34
C GLU A 522 -30.49 -6.25 5.63
N GLY A 523 -29.53 -5.32 5.51
CA GLY A 523 -29.03 -4.55 6.63
C GLY A 523 -28.08 -5.30 7.57
N ASP A 524 -27.76 -6.58 7.30
CA ASP A 524 -26.73 -7.32 8.05
C ASP A 524 -25.33 -6.77 7.75
N VAL A 525 -25.05 -6.46 6.47
CA VAL A 525 -23.76 -5.90 6.04
C VAL A 525 -24.00 -4.78 5.03
N ARG A 526 -23.59 -3.57 5.39
CA ARG A 526 -23.60 -2.41 4.50
C ARG A 526 -22.21 -1.81 4.38
N VAL A 527 -21.85 -1.32 3.22
CA VAL A 527 -20.52 -0.77 2.92
C VAL A 527 -20.64 0.62 2.35
N ILE A 528 -19.89 1.55 2.94
CA ILE A 528 -19.70 2.89 2.41
C ILE A 528 -18.39 2.86 1.64
N VAL A 529 -18.45 3.03 0.33
CA VAL A 529 -17.29 3.11 -0.57
C VAL A 529 -17.04 4.57 -0.91
N LEU A 530 -15.87 5.10 -0.56
CA LEU A 530 -15.43 6.45 -0.88
C LEU A 530 -14.30 6.37 -1.91
N GLU A 531 -14.54 6.91 -3.09
CA GLU A 531 -13.56 6.93 -4.16
C GLU A 531 -12.50 8.00 -3.92
N ALA A 532 -11.30 7.77 -4.45
CA ALA A 532 -10.23 8.75 -4.39
C ALA A 532 -10.56 10.05 -5.17
N GLN A 533 -10.07 11.20 -4.71
CA GLN A 533 -10.30 12.51 -5.34
C GLN A 533 -9.61 12.59 -6.72
N PRO A 534 -10.34 12.85 -7.81
CA PRO A 534 -9.74 13.20 -9.10
C PRO A 534 -8.95 14.51 -8.98
N ILE A 535 -7.76 14.59 -9.58
CA ILE A 535 -6.83 15.73 -9.39
C ILE A 535 -7.44 17.09 -9.78
N HIS A 536 -8.43 17.10 -10.67
CA HIS A 536 -9.08 18.29 -11.21
C HIS A 536 -10.42 18.65 -10.53
N ARG A 537 -10.84 17.94 -9.48
CA ARG A 537 -12.13 18.15 -8.80
C ARG A 537 -11.95 18.34 -7.31
N GLN A 538 -12.78 19.18 -6.69
CA GLN A 538 -12.81 19.39 -5.23
C GLN A 538 -13.90 18.56 -4.53
N THR A 539 -14.22 17.40 -5.11
CA THR A 539 -15.28 16.51 -4.65
C THR A 539 -14.82 15.05 -4.68
N GLN A 540 -15.32 14.21 -3.79
CA GLN A 540 -15.12 12.76 -3.81
C GLN A 540 -16.46 12.04 -3.98
N ALA A 541 -16.51 11.07 -4.89
CA ALA A 541 -17.70 10.26 -5.08
C ALA A 541 -17.82 9.21 -3.97
N TYR A 542 -19.04 8.95 -3.52
CA TYR A 542 -19.31 7.84 -2.59
C TYR A 542 -20.48 6.99 -3.08
N ARG A 543 -20.52 5.76 -2.59
CA ARG A 543 -21.62 4.80 -2.76
C ARG A 543 -21.87 4.09 -1.44
N ILE A 544 -23.13 3.86 -1.12
CA ILE A 544 -23.58 3.07 0.03
C ILE A 544 -24.29 1.84 -0.52
N VAL A 545 -23.83 0.65 -0.12
CA VAL A 545 -24.25 -0.60 -0.72
C VAL A 545 -24.58 -1.62 0.36
N ASP A 546 -25.74 -2.23 0.28
CA ASP A 546 -26.15 -3.39 1.07
C ASP A 546 -25.70 -4.69 0.40
N ALA A 547 -25.27 -5.66 1.20
CA ALA A 547 -24.83 -6.95 0.69
C ALA A 547 -25.96 -7.69 -0.05
N LYS A 548 -27.21 -7.61 0.43
CA LYS A 548 -28.37 -8.31 -0.12
C LYS A 548 -29.05 -7.51 -1.22
N THR A 549 -29.35 -6.23 -0.97
CA THR A 549 -30.18 -5.42 -1.87
C THR A 549 -29.38 -4.59 -2.87
N GLY A 550 -28.07 -4.45 -2.69
CA GLY A 550 -27.19 -3.74 -3.60
C GLY A 550 -27.09 -2.24 -3.30
N LEU A 551 -26.94 -1.41 -4.33
CA LEU A 551 -26.74 0.04 -4.16
C LEU A 551 -27.96 0.66 -3.48
N ILE A 552 -27.74 1.37 -2.37
CA ILE A 552 -28.77 2.14 -1.64
C ILE A 552 -28.70 3.62 -2.06
N GLU A 553 -27.50 4.19 -2.03
CA GLU A 553 -27.29 5.61 -2.24
C GLU A 553 -25.98 5.86 -2.98
N GLN A 554 -25.99 6.83 -3.89
CA GLN A 554 -24.80 7.33 -4.56
C GLN A 554 -24.81 8.86 -4.60
N GLY A 555 -23.64 9.45 -4.43
CA GLY A 555 -23.49 10.90 -4.50
C GLY A 555 -22.03 11.32 -4.46
N TYR A 556 -21.82 12.56 -4.04
CA TYR A 556 -20.49 13.10 -3.77
C TYR A 556 -20.48 13.98 -2.52
N VAL A 557 -19.26 14.22 -2.03
CA VAL A 557 -18.98 15.06 -0.88
C VAL A 557 -17.89 16.06 -1.22
N ASP A 558 -17.94 17.24 -0.61
CA ASP A 558 -16.97 18.31 -0.86
C ASP A 558 -15.70 18.11 -0.02
N VAL A 559 -14.54 18.22 -0.67
CA VAL A 559 -13.24 18.10 0.02
C VAL A 559 -13.10 19.17 1.10
N ALA A 560 -13.65 20.36 0.89
CA ALA A 560 -13.70 21.41 1.91
C ALA A 560 -14.39 20.96 3.20
N GLY A 561 -15.49 20.22 3.10
CA GLY A 561 -16.19 19.64 4.25
C GLY A 561 -15.36 18.58 4.97
N MET A 562 -14.56 17.80 4.22
CA MET A 562 -13.65 16.81 4.82
C MET A 562 -12.54 17.47 5.64
N LEU A 563 -12.05 18.62 5.18
CA LEU A 563 -10.95 19.36 5.80
C LEU A 563 -11.38 20.10 7.08
N SER A 564 -12.62 20.58 7.14
CA SER A 564 -13.11 21.39 8.26
C SER A 564 -13.48 20.61 9.51
N ARG A 565 -13.88 19.34 9.37
CA ARG A 565 -14.44 18.50 10.45
C ARG A 565 -13.40 18.06 11.49
N GLN A 566 -13.86 17.56 12.62
CA GLN A 566 -13.01 16.78 13.53
C GLN A 566 -13.05 15.28 13.17
N PRO A 567 -12.10 14.46 13.67
CA PRO A 567 -12.12 13.01 13.51
C PRO A 567 -13.31 12.30 14.18
N TRP A 568 -14.00 12.97 15.10
CA TRP A 568 -15.19 12.46 15.76
C TRP A 568 -16.44 13.22 15.27
N PRO A 569 -17.61 12.57 15.16
CA PRO A 569 -18.87 13.28 14.91
C PRO A 569 -19.22 14.19 16.08
N GLU A 570 -19.49 15.47 15.84
CA GLU A 570 -19.97 16.39 16.87
C GLU A 570 -21.50 16.49 16.88
N PRO A 571 -22.15 16.81 18.02
CA PRO A 571 -23.58 17.08 18.04
C PRO A 571 -23.95 18.24 17.10
N GLY A 572 -24.86 18.00 16.14
CA GLY A 572 -25.24 19.00 15.13
C GLY A 572 -24.26 19.10 13.94
N ASP A 573 -23.29 18.19 13.84
CA ASP A 573 -22.33 18.12 12.75
C ASP A 573 -22.98 17.66 11.44
N ASP A 574 -23.53 18.62 10.69
CA ASP A 574 -24.06 18.36 9.35
C ASP A 574 -22.92 18.20 8.34
N TYR A 575 -22.90 17.06 7.66
CA TYR A 575 -21.96 16.83 6.57
C TYR A 575 -22.68 17.07 5.25
N PRO A 576 -22.30 18.10 4.47
CA PRO A 576 -22.92 18.33 3.17
C PRO A 576 -22.67 17.13 2.25
N VAL A 577 -23.73 16.36 2.04
CA VAL A 577 -23.76 15.17 1.19
C VAL A 577 -24.68 15.46 0.03
N HIS A 578 -24.15 15.39 -1.19
CA HIS A 578 -24.89 15.69 -2.40
C HIS A 578 -25.29 14.38 -3.08
N VAL A 579 -26.53 13.96 -2.82
CA VAL A 579 -27.09 12.72 -3.36
C VAL A 579 -27.42 12.89 -4.83
N THR A 580 -26.89 12.00 -5.68
CA THR A 580 -27.23 11.96 -7.11
C THR A 580 -28.27 10.89 -7.42
N THR A 581 -28.27 9.78 -6.67
CA THR A 581 -29.18 8.66 -6.87
C THR A 581 -29.53 8.02 -5.52
N VAL A 582 -30.82 7.76 -5.30
CA VAL A 582 -31.32 6.91 -4.21
C VAL A 582 -32.06 5.73 -4.85
N HIS A 583 -31.71 4.52 -4.42
CA HIS A 583 -32.43 3.31 -4.78
C HIS A 583 -33.31 2.91 -3.59
N ALA A 584 -34.61 2.80 -3.85
CA ALA A 584 -35.62 2.42 -2.87
C ALA A 584 -35.58 0.93 -2.56
#